data_AF-A0A519MM70-F1
#
_entry.id   AF-A0A519MM70-F1
#
_cell.length_a   1.000
_cell.length_b   1.000
_cell.length_c   1.000
_cell.angle_alpha   90.00
_cell.angle_beta   90.00
_cell.angle_gamma   90.00
#
_symmetry.space_group_name_H-M   'P 1'
#
loop_
_entity.id
_entity.type
_entity.pdbx_description
1 polymer ?
#
loop_
_entity_poly.entity_id
_entity_poly.type
_entity_poly.pdbx_seq_one_letter_code
_entity_poly.pdbx_strand_id
1 'polypeptide(L)'
;MRWGAMTLALAVLTGCASTENALKDANTLLLDREADKLLPVTNLSPYSLALGRFGRMLDVYKEGDPVIYMQTRSILDATNLSSPLVGAEIPGDITEMVRTAVNRIGARVVYVPYHPDYLVSQAQLGAKFGVTMPDFLITGALTEFDRAIAGAGRVNSAGIEFGKGNGKTTLGGDVKRTAIYSALALDLNLVSFATQQMVPQVQASNVVKVLNFSSEDNASLGFYGDAFGFKLEGKYLQGRHSAIRTLVDLSVLELVGKATNTPYWRCIPNGTPDPVVIENMRAAYNGLTPELKLGLVQVTLRKYGEPVQITQQYDEQTRQALEKVYSQRYASLGAVDVMTWQGFEPLFFGVPMSWDTAQAQVQAPAAGTAPAGTAAPAGAKAGT
;
A
#
# COMPACT_ATOMS: atom_id res chain seq x y z
N MET A 1 -38.27 50.93 67.04
CA MET A 1 -36.82 50.69 67.23
C MET A 1 -36.49 49.32 66.68
N ARG A 2 -35.41 49.26 65.90
CA ARG A 2 -34.97 48.16 65.03
C ARG A 2 -34.72 46.90 65.84
N TRP A 3 -35.07 45.72 65.32
CA TRP A 3 -34.29 44.47 65.47
C TRP A 3 -34.34 43.74 64.13
N GLY A 4 -33.17 43.66 63.49
CA GLY A 4 -32.95 43.02 62.20
C GLY A 4 -32.56 41.55 62.40
N ALA A 5 -33.18 40.70 61.59
CA ALA A 5 -32.90 39.29 61.48
C ALA A 5 -31.52 39.07 60.84
N MET A 6 -30.72 38.19 61.44
CA MET A 6 -29.45 37.70 60.88
C MET A 6 -29.60 36.19 60.66
N THR A 7 -29.95 35.81 59.44
CA THR A 7 -29.94 34.43 58.94
C THR A 7 -28.55 34.10 58.40
N LEU A 8 -27.74 33.40 59.21
CA LEU A 8 -26.46 32.83 58.78
C LEU A 8 -26.73 31.41 58.23
N ALA A 9 -26.81 31.26 56.91
CA ALA A 9 -26.89 29.96 56.26
C ALA A 9 -25.48 29.34 56.17
N LEU A 10 -25.20 28.36 57.03
CA LEU A 10 -24.03 27.48 56.93
C LEU A 10 -24.30 26.46 55.82
N ALA A 11 -23.70 26.63 54.64
CA ALA A 11 -23.68 25.62 53.59
C ALA A 11 -22.59 24.59 53.93
N VAL A 12 -22.98 23.44 54.46
CA VAL A 12 -22.09 22.29 54.68
C VAL A 12 -21.83 21.61 53.33
N LEU A 13 -20.58 21.70 52.86
CA LEU A 13 -20.01 20.90 51.78
C LEU A 13 -20.14 19.40 52.12
N THR A 14 -21.10 18.72 51.51
CA THR A 14 -21.20 17.25 51.52
C THR A 14 -21.00 16.72 50.10
N GLY A 15 -19.78 16.89 49.58
CA GLY A 15 -19.31 16.15 48.41
C GLY A 15 -18.89 14.73 48.82
N CYS A 16 -19.85 13.86 49.12
CA CYS A 16 -19.58 12.43 49.30
C CYS A 16 -19.42 11.79 47.90
N ALA A 17 -18.21 11.77 47.38
CA ALA A 17 -17.83 10.76 46.40
C ALA A 17 -17.86 9.40 47.12
N SER A 18 -19.00 8.70 47.07
CA SER A 18 -19.10 7.37 47.65
C SER A 18 -18.16 6.42 46.89
N THR A 19 -17.43 5.59 47.63
CA THR A 19 -16.55 4.55 47.09
C THR A 19 -17.28 3.62 46.13
N GLU A 20 -18.60 3.48 46.29
CA GLU A 20 -19.47 2.68 45.44
C GLU A 20 -19.64 3.26 44.02
N ASN A 21 -19.68 4.60 43.88
CA ASN A 21 -19.74 5.25 42.57
C ASN A 21 -18.39 5.16 41.84
N ALA A 22 -17.28 5.31 42.57
CA ALA A 22 -15.94 5.14 42.02
C ALA A 22 -15.67 3.70 41.55
N LEU A 23 -16.19 2.69 42.28
CA LEU A 23 -16.10 1.28 41.89
C LEU A 23 -16.99 0.94 40.68
N LYS A 24 -18.18 1.53 40.59
CA LYS A 24 -19.06 1.37 39.42
C LYS A 24 -18.44 2.01 38.18
N ASP A 25 -17.88 3.22 38.28
CA ASP A 25 -17.14 3.87 37.18
C ASP A 25 -15.88 3.10 36.79
N ALA A 26 -15.14 2.55 37.75
CA ALA A 26 -13.98 1.71 37.44
C ALA A 26 -14.39 0.42 36.69
N ASN A 27 -15.50 -0.21 37.09
CA ASN A 27 -16.01 -1.41 36.44
C ASN A 27 -16.58 -1.12 35.06
N THR A 28 -17.28 0.00 34.85
CA THR A 28 -17.75 0.40 33.51
C THR A 28 -16.57 0.71 32.59
N LEU A 29 -15.55 1.42 33.06
CA LEU A 29 -14.33 1.67 32.28
C LEU A 29 -13.52 0.41 31.97
N LEU A 30 -13.52 -0.58 32.87
CA LEU A 30 -12.91 -1.89 32.62
C LEU A 30 -13.73 -2.69 31.60
N LEU A 31 -15.06 -2.69 31.70
CA LEU A 31 -15.96 -3.35 30.75
C LEU A 31 -15.89 -2.69 29.36
N ASP A 32 -15.79 -1.38 29.29
CA ASP A 32 -15.58 -0.64 28.04
C ASP A 32 -14.20 -0.97 27.44
N ARG A 33 -13.14 -1.09 28.25
CA ARG A 33 -11.82 -1.57 27.79
C ARG A 33 -11.83 -3.04 27.36
N GLU A 34 -12.63 -3.88 28.00
CA GLU A 34 -12.79 -5.29 27.64
C GLU A 34 -13.63 -5.45 26.36
N ALA A 35 -14.60 -4.55 26.12
CA ALA A 35 -15.34 -4.44 24.88
C ALA A 35 -14.48 -3.87 23.73
N ASP A 36 -13.56 -2.94 24.04
CA ASP A 36 -12.53 -2.41 23.13
C ASP A 36 -11.32 -3.33 22.96
N LYS A 37 -11.37 -4.55 23.53
CA LYS A 37 -10.35 -5.57 23.33
C LYS A 37 -10.45 -6.10 21.91
N LEU A 38 -9.87 -5.34 20.98
CA LEU A 38 -9.76 -5.69 19.57
C LEU A 38 -9.17 -7.09 19.48
N LEU A 39 -9.95 -8.01 18.94
CA LEU A 39 -9.47 -9.34 18.60
C LEU A 39 -8.21 -9.20 17.73
N PRO A 40 -7.20 -10.09 17.86
CA PRO A 40 -6.01 -10.02 17.03
C PRO A 40 -6.41 -10.01 15.55
N VAL A 41 -6.24 -8.87 14.89
CA VAL A 41 -6.49 -8.72 13.46
C VAL A 41 -5.18 -8.90 12.71
N THR A 42 -5.24 -9.63 11.60
CA THR A 42 -4.09 -9.74 10.70
C THR A 42 -3.78 -8.36 10.12
N ASN A 43 -2.58 -7.84 10.39
CA ASN A 43 -2.11 -6.58 9.83
C ASN A 43 -1.65 -6.79 8.37
N LEU A 44 -2.61 -7.04 7.49
CA LEU A 44 -2.39 -7.19 6.05
C LEU A 44 -2.59 -5.84 5.39
N SER A 45 -1.54 -5.33 4.75
CA SER A 45 -1.69 -4.16 3.88
C SER A 45 -2.39 -4.58 2.58
N PRO A 46 -3.09 -3.68 1.89
CA PRO A 46 -3.60 -3.96 0.54
C PRO A 46 -2.50 -4.46 -0.42
N TYR A 47 -1.26 -4.01 -0.24
CA TYR A 47 -0.10 -4.42 -1.03
C TYR A 47 0.47 -5.78 -0.60
N SER A 48 0.18 -6.27 0.60
CA SER A 48 0.50 -7.64 0.99
C SER A 48 -0.16 -8.66 0.05
N LEU A 49 -1.39 -8.38 -0.43
CA LEU A 49 -2.06 -9.21 -1.45
C LEU A 49 -1.42 -9.06 -2.84
N ALA A 50 -0.91 -7.86 -3.15
CA ALA A 50 -0.23 -7.61 -4.42
C ALA A 50 1.07 -8.41 -4.54
N LEU A 51 1.85 -8.55 -3.45
CA LEU A 51 3.05 -9.41 -3.41
C LEU A 51 2.71 -10.88 -3.72
N GLY A 52 1.64 -11.42 -3.14
CA GLY A 52 1.21 -12.80 -3.44
C GLY A 52 0.65 -12.98 -4.87
N ARG A 53 0.02 -11.94 -5.44
CA ARG A 53 -0.34 -11.93 -6.88
C ARG A 53 0.91 -11.91 -7.75
N PHE A 54 1.90 -11.11 -7.37
CA PHE A 54 3.16 -11.00 -8.09
C PHE A 54 3.93 -12.31 -8.11
N GLY A 55 3.91 -13.10 -7.04
CA GLY A 55 4.41 -14.48 -7.04
C GLY A 55 3.83 -15.35 -8.16
N ARG A 56 2.50 -15.38 -8.26
CA ARG A 56 1.80 -16.11 -9.33
C ARG A 56 2.08 -15.53 -10.72
N MET A 57 2.28 -14.22 -10.81
CA MET A 57 2.70 -13.58 -12.05
C MET A 57 4.07 -14.07 -12.48
N LEU A 58 5.03 -14.18 -11.54
CA LEU A 58 6.36 -14.70 -11.83
C LEU A 58 6.32 -16.16 -12.29
N ASP A 59 5.43 -16.99 -11.74
CA ASP A 59 5.28 -18.37 -12.21
C ASP A 59 4.91 -18.47 -13.70
N VAL A 60 4.14 -17.50 -14.22
CA VAL A 60 3.76 -17.41 -15.64
C VAL A 60 4.82 -16.70 -16.47
N TYR A 61 5.34 -15.56 -15.99
CA TYR A 61 6.29 -14.75 -16.76
C TYR A 61 7.68 -15.38 -16.84
N LYS A 62 8.10 -16.07 -15.79
CA LYS A 62 9.44 -16.63 -15.61
C LYS A 62 9.45 -18.15 -15.62
N GLU A 63 8.43 -18.78 -16.20
CA GLU A 63 8.40 -20.23 -16.35
C GLU A 63 9.69 -20.77 -17.00
N GLY A 64 10.40 -21.69 -16.32
CA GLY A 64 11.69 -22.22 -16.76
C GLY A 64 12.93 -21.45 -16.28
N ASP A 65 12.78 -20.21 -15.82
CA ASP A 65 13.89 -19.43 -15.26
C ASP A 65 14.30 -19.95 -13.86
N PRO A 66 15.58 -19.82 -13.48
CA PRO A 66 16.04 -20.19 -12.15
C PRO A 66 15.37 -19.36 -11.06
N VAL A 67 15.27 -19.95 -9.86
CA VAL A 67 14.83 -19.25 -8.65
C VAL A 67 15.82 -18.14 -8.33
N ILE A 68 15.30 -16.96 -8.01
CA ILE A 68 16.10 -15.80 -7.62
C ILE A 68 16.30 -15.83 -6.12
N TYR A 69 17.56 -15.85 -5.68
CA TYR A 69 17.91 -15.75 -4.28
C TYR A 69 18.22 -14.31 -3.91
N MET A 70 17.47 -13.77 -2.94
CA MET A 70 17.64 -12.40 -2.47
C MET A 70 18.03 -12.39 -1.01
N GLN A 71 18.91 -11.47 -0.65
CA GLN A 71 19.24 -11.17 0.74
C GLN A 71 19.09 -9.66 0.96
N THR A 72 18.92 -9.22 2.19
CA THR A 72 18.88 -7.79 2.55
C THR A 72 20.07 -7.43 3.44
N ARG A 73 20.63 -6.24 3.25
CA ARG A 73 21.41 -5.55 4.28
C ARG A 73 20.47 -4.95 5.33
N SER A 74 21.02 -4.43 6.42
CA SER A 74 20.24 -3.68 7.40
C SER A 74 19.65 -2.43 6.74
N ILE A 75 18.34 -2.24 6.90
CA ILE A 75 17.59 -1.09 6.39
C ILE A 75 17.15 -0.27 7.59
N LEU A 76 17.90 0.80 7.84
CA LEU A 76 17.82 1.60 9.05
C LEU A 76 17.13 2.93 8.79
N ASP A 77 16.76 3.59 9.89
CA ASP A 77 16.32 4.98 9.88
C ASP A 77 17.50 5.95 9.70
N ALA A 78 17.49 6.73 8.62
CA ALA A 78 18.46 7.81 8.37
C ALA A 78 17.92 9.20 8.77
N THR A 79 16.69 9.30 9.27
CA THR A 79 16.05 10.55 9.70
C THR A 79 16.32 10.91 11.17
N ASN A 80 16.94 9.98 11.93
CA ASN A 80 17.22 10.06 13.37
C ASN A 80 15.98 10.08 14.30
N LEU A 81 14.78 9.82 13.79
CA LEU A 81 13.53 9.90 14.56
C LEU A 81 13.16 8.62 15.31
N SER A 82 13.88 7.54 15.03
CA SER A 82 13.86 6.31 15.81
C SER A 82 14.62 6.39 17.13
N SER A 83 15.39 7.46 17.35
CA SER A 83 16.17 7.61 18.58
C SER A 83 15.25 7.77 19.81
N PRO A 84 15.53 7.09 20.93
CA PRO A 84 14.81 7.29 22.18
C PRO A 84 14.84 8.74 22.68
N LEU A 85 15.87 9.50 22.29
CA LEU A 85 16.03 10.92 22.67
C LEU A 85 14.99 11.84 22.03
N VAL A 86 14.41 11.43 20.91
CA VAL A 86 13.37 12.17 20.19
C VAL A 86 12.00 11.47 20.26
N GLY A 87 11.87 10.48 21.15
CA GLY A 87 10.60 9.82 21.44
C GLY A 87 10.28 8.58 20.59
N ALA A 88 11.24 8.08 19.79
CA ALA A 88 11.09 6.87 18.97
C ALA A 88 9.80 6.87 18.13
N GLU A 89 9.61 7.92 17.31
CA GLU A 89 8.38 8.13 16.54
C GLU A 89 8.18 7.09 15.42
N ILE A 90 9.26 6.43 15.00
CA ILE A 90 9.31 5.41 13.94
C ILE A 90 10.25 4.26 14.32
N PRO A 91 10.10 3.06 13.73
CA PRO A 91 11.07 1.97 13.89
C PRO A 91 12.46 2.37 13.40
N GLY A 92 13.50 2.04 14.18
CA GLY A 92 14.89 2.28 13.77
C GLY A 92 15.46 1.26 12.79
N ASP A 93 14.84 0.07 12.72
CA ASP A 93 15.20 -0.99 11.79
C ASP A 93 13.92 -1.59 11.20
N ILE A 94 13.80 -1.55 9.88
CA ILE A 94 12.67 -2.10 9.12
C ILE A 94 13.06 -3.36 8.33
N THR A 95 14.27 -3.90 8.54
CA THR A 95 14.80 -5.05 7.81
C THR A 95 13.84 -6.23 7.85
N GLU A 96 13.29 -6.58 9.02
CA GLU A 96 12.31 -7.68 9.12
C GLU A 96 11.04 -7.47 8.30
N MET A 97 10.61 -6.22 8.14
CA MET A 97 9.47 -5.91 7.28
C MET A 97 9.80 -6.23 5.82
N VAL A 98 11.02 -5.91 5.39
CA VAL A 98 11.51 -6.21 4.04
C VAL A 98 11.69 -7.72 3.85
N ARG A 99 12.25 -8.45 4.83
CA ARG A 99 12.33 -9.92 4.78
C ARG A 99 10.96 -10.56 4.62
N THR A 100 10.00 -10.08 5.41
CA THR A 100 8.61 -10.56 5.35
C THR A 100 7.98 -10.26 3.99
N ALA A 101 8.18 -9.06 3.45
CA ALA A 101 7.66 -8.66 2.15
C ALA A 101 8.25 -9.51 1.01
N VAL A 102 9.56 -9.76 1.00
CA VAL A 102 10.20 -10.64 0.00
C VAL A 102 9.65 -12.06 0.11
N ASN A 103 9.56 -12.61 1.33
CA ASN A 103 9.06 -13.96 1.54
C ASN A 103 7.58 -14.14 1.14
N ARG A 104 6.78 -13.07 1.13
CA ARG A 104 5.38 -13.10 0.66
C ARG A 104 5.25 -13.27 -0.85
N ILE A 105 6.30 -13.02 -1.64
CA ILE A 105 6.27 -13.20 -3.10
C ILE A 105 6.13 -14.68 -3.43
N GLY A 106 6.87 -15.57 -2.75
CA GLY A 106 6.74 -17.01 -2.90
C GLY A 106 7.86 -17.66 -3.71
N ALA A 107 7.58 -18.84 -4.29
CA ALA A 107 8.61 -19.83 -4.65
C ALA A 107 9.69 -19.38 -5.65
N ARG A 108 9.42 -18.37 -6.48
CA ARG A 108 10.37 -17.84 -7.47
C ARG A 108 11.40 -16.88 -6.89
N VAL A 109 11.12 -16.32 -5.71
CA VAL A 109 11.97 -15.35 -5.03
C VAL A 109 12.18 -15.82 -3.61
N VAL A 110 13.32 -16.44 -3.37
CA VAL A 110 13.65 -17.04 -2.07
C VAL A 110 14.55 -16.09 -1.29
N TYR A 111 14.10 -15.74 -0.08
CA TYR A 111 14.91 -14.96 0.83
C TYR A 111 15.98 -15.85 1.50
N VAL A 112 17.24 -15.45 1.38
CA VAL A 112 18.37 -16.11 2.05
C VAL A 112 18.76 -15.28 3.28
N PRO A 113 18.48 -15.76 4.51
CA PRO A 113 18.91 -15.08 5.71
C PRO A 113 20.42 -15.19 5.89
N TYR A 114 21.04 -14.11 6.39
CA TYR A 114 22.46 -14.08 6.69
C TYR A 114 22.68 -13.74 8.15
N HIS A 115 23.17 -14.73 8.89
CA HIS A 115 23.55 -14.60 10.29
C HIS A 115 25.01 -15.05 10.43
N PRO A 116 25.99 -14.14 10.30
CA PRO A 116 27.40 -14.50 10.30
C PRO A 116 27.81 -15.22 11.59
N ASP A 117 27.31 -14.77 12.74
CA ASP A 117 27.62 -15.39 14.04
C ASP A 117 27.16 -16.85 14.11
N TYR A 118 25.99 -17.13 13.54
CA TYR A 118 25.45 -18.49 13.47
C TYR A 118 26.26 -19.36 12.50
N LEU A 119 26.63 -18.83 11.33
CA LEU A 119 27.44 -19.56 10.35
C LEU A 119 28.85 -19.88 10.89
N VAL A 120 29.48 -18.93 11.58
CA VAL A 120 30.80 -19.10 12.18
C VAL A 120 30.76 -20.09 13.32
N SER A 121 29.80 -19.97 14.25
CA SER A 121 29.68 -20.89 15.39
C SER A 121 29.38 -22.32 14.96
N GLN A 122 28.56 -22.54 13.92
CA GLN A 122 28.28 -23.87 13.41
C GLN A 122 29.40 -24.47 12.55
N ALA A 123 30.13 -23.64 11.81
CA ALA A 123 31.36 -24.08 11.14
C ALA A 123 32.40 -24.58 12.16
N GLN A 124 32.51 -23.91 13.31
CA GLN A 124 33.34 -24.36 14.43
C GLN A 124 32.86 -25.69 15.04
N LEU A 125 31.56 -25.99 14.96
CA LEU A 125 30.96 -27.27 15.38
C LEU A 125 31.07 -28.39 14.33
N GLY A 126 31.75 -28.15 13.20
CA GLY A 126 32.02 -29.18 12.18
C GLY A 126 30.87 -29.47 11.22
N ALA A 127 29.83 -28.63 11.18
CA ALA A 127 28.75 -28.76 10.20
C ALA A 127 29.23 -28.35 8.79
N LYS A 128 29.01 -29.22 7.79
CA LYS A 128 29.19 -28.88 6.37
C LYS A 128 27.90 -28.28 5.83
N PHE A 129 27.98 -27.05 5.32
CA PHE A 129 26.82 -26.36 4.79
C PHE A 129 26.70 -26.46 3.27
N GLY A 130 25.47 -26.64 2.79
CA GLY A 130 25.04 -26.08 1.51
C GLY A 130 24.55 -24.66 1.75
N VAL A 131 25.45 -23.67 1.81
CA VAL A 131 25.04 -22.26 1.86
C VAL A 131 24.67 -21.85 0.44
N THR A 132 23.39 -21.55 0.22
CA THR A 132 22.95 -20.93 -1.04
C THR A 132 23.44 -19.50 -1.07
N MET A 133 24.27 -19.15 -2.05
CA MET A 133 24.67 -17.77 -2.27
C MET A 133 23.51 -17.00 -2.90
N PRO A 134 23.20 -15.79 -2.42
CA PRO A 134 22.19 -14.95 -3.04
C PRO A 134 22.69 -14.40 -4.38
N ASP A 135 21.76 -14.14 -5.30
CA ASP A 135 22.03 -13.46 -6.57
C ASP A 135 22.06 -11.94 -6.35
N PHE A 136 21.16 -11.45 -5.50
CA PHE A 136 20.98 -10.03 -5.24
C PHE A 136 20.93 -9.67 -3.75
N LEU A 137 21.39 -8.46 -3.46
CA LEU A 137 21.30 -7.80 -2.17
C LEU A 137 20.38 -6.58 -2.27
N ILE A 138 19.43 -6.48 -1.36
CA ILE A 138 18.61 -5.28 -1.17
C ILE A 138 19.28 -4.41 -0.12
N THR A 139 19.46 -3.13 -0.42
CA THR A 139 20.01 -2.13 0.51
C THR A 139 19.16 -0.86 0.46
N GLY A 140 19.10 -0.10 1.55
CA GLY A 140 18.26 1.09 1.60
C GLY A 140 18.17 1.71 2.98
N ALA A 141 17.34 2.74 3.10
CA ALA A 141 17.07 3.43 4.36
C ALA A 141 15.71 4.16 4.31
N LEU A 142 15.17 4.47 5.49
CA LEU A 142 14.15 5.52 5.61
C LEU A 142 14.87 6.86 5.52
N THR A 143 14.65 7.58 4.42
CA THR A 143 15.46 8.75 4.04
C THR A 143 14.80 10.08 4.37
N GLU A 144 13.47 10.12 4.46
CA GLU A 144 12.75 11.34 4.80
C GLU A 144 11.65 11.07 5.82
N PHE A 145 11.50 12.04 6.72
CA PHE A 145 10.32 12.18 7.56
C PHE A 145 10.03 13.66 7.73
N ASP A 146 8.82 14.08 7.41
CA ASP A 146 8.35 15.44 7.66
C ASP A 146 7.06 15.40 8.47
N ARG A 147 7.00 16.20 9.54
CA ARG A 147 5.81 16.36 10.38
C ARG A 147 5.30 17.79 10.25
N ALA A 148 4.29 17.99 9.41
CA ALA A 148 3.58 19.26 9.36
C ALA A 148 2.33 19.19 10.24
N ILE A 149 2.24 20.05 11.25
CA ILE A 149 0.99 20.25 12.01
C ILE A 149 0.23 21.36 11.30
N ALA A 150 -0.77 21.01 10.49
CA ALA A 150 -1.71 21.96 9.94
C ALA A 150 -2.74 22.31 11.03
N GLY A 151 -2.45 23.35 11.80
CA GLY A 151 -3.43 24.04 12.63
C GLY A 151 -4.40 24.79 11.74
N ALA A 152 -5.43 24.11 11.22
CA ALA A 152 -6.49 24.78 10.48
C ALA A 152 -7.36 25.57 11.46
N GLY A 153 -6.93 26.79 11.77
CA GLY A 153 -7.81 27.84 12.28
C GLY A 153 -8.83 28.22 11.22
N ARG A 154 -9.80 27.35 10.93
CA ARG A 154 -11.09 27.83 10.40
C ARG A 154 -11.91 28.29 11.59
N VAL A 155 -11.73 29.56 11.93
CA VAL A 155 -12.78 30.34 12.57
C VAL A 155 -13.96 30.39 11.59
N ASN A 156 -14.82 29.37 11.65
CA ASN A 156 -16.19 29.55 11.21
C ASN A 156 -16.92 30.14 12.40
N SER A 157 -16.67 31.42 12.70
CA SER A 157 -17.55 32.20 13.56
C SER A 157 -18.84 32.44 12.78
N ALA A 158 -19.65 31.39 12.63
CA ALA A 158 -21.06 31.54 12.40
C ALA A 158 -21.66 31.98 13.73
N GLY A 159 -21.45 33.26 14.07
CA GLY A 159 -22.21 33.92 15.10
C GLY A 159 -23.66 33.94 14.64
N ILE A 160 -24.48 33.05 15.18
CA ILE A 160 -25.92 33.22 15.11
C ILE A 160 -26.24 34.32 16.13
N GLU A 161 -26.36 35.56 15.64
CA GLU A 161 -26.96 36.65 16.41
C GLU A 161 -28.45 36.33 16.60
N PHE A 162 -28.80 35.84 17.79
CA PHE A 162 -30.17 35.81 18.28
C PHE A 162 -30.27 36.74 19.48
N GLY A 163 -31.07 37.80 19.34
CA GLY A 163 -31.66 38.49 20.50
C GLY A 163 -31.18 39.90 20.78
N LYS A 164 -32.09 40.84 20.54
CA LYS A 164 -32.16 42.19 21.12
C LYS A 164 -32.22 42.06 22.67
N GLY A 165 -31.19 42.49 23.41
CA GLY A 165 -31.30 42.62 24.87
C GLY A 165 -29.98 42.45 25.63
N ASN A 166 -29.71 43.38 26.55
CA ASN A 166 -28.48 43.49 27.34
C ASN A 166 -28.10 42.22 28.13
N GLY A 167 -26.94 41.64 27.82
CA GLY A 167 -26.34 40.58 28.65
C GLY A 167 -25.33 39.71 27.88
N LYS A 168 -24.11 40.20 27.66
CA LYS A 168 -23.04 39.42 27.01
C LYS A 168 -22.54 38.31 27.94
N THR A 169 -22.86 37.06 27.63
CA THR A 169 -22.08 35.88 28.05
C THR A 169 -21.86 35.04 26.80
N THR A 170 -20.65 35.11 26.25
CA THR A 170 -20.20 34.27 25.14
C THR A 170 -19.67 32.96 25.71
N LEU A 171 -20.49 31.91 25.72
CA LEU A 171 -20.01 30.54 25.95
C LEU A 171 -19.76 29.89 24.58
N GLY A 172 -18.58 30.17 24.01
CA GLY A 172 -18.11 29.52 22.79
C GLY A 172 -17.22 28.34 23.14
N GLY A 173 -17.61 27.13 22.76
CA GLY A 173 -16.72 25.96 22.78
C GLY A 173 -15.82 25.98 21.54
N ASP A 174 -14.53 26.22 21.72
CA ASP A 174 -13.53 26.15 20.66
C ASP A 174 -13.22 24.68 20.29
N VAL A 175 -13.85 24.14 19.24
CA VAL A 175 -13.42 22.88 18.63
C VAL A 175 -12.32 23.18 17.61
N LYS A 176 -11.06 23.28 18.08
CA LYS A 176 -9.89 23.34 17.20
C LYS A 176 -9.73 22.01 16.46
N ARG A 177 -9.99 22.00 15.14
CA ARG A 177 -9.66 20.89 14.25
C ARG A 177 -8.18 21.02 13.82
N THR A 178 -7.29 20.31 14.49
CA THR A 178 -5.88 20.19 14.12
C THR A 178 -5.73 19.02 13.15
N ALA A 179 -5.09 19.21 12.00
CA ALA A 179 -4.72 18.10 11.11
C ALA A 179 -3.20 17.90 11.22
N ILE A 180 -2.76 16.68 11.58
CA ILE A 180 -1.34 16.33 11.57
C ILE A 180 -1.06 15.62 10.24
N TYR A 181 -0.15 16.19 9.47
CA TYR A 181 0.38 15.63 8.24
C TYR A 181 1.77 15.06 8.52
N SER A 182 2.02 13.82 8.11
CA SER A 182 3.35 13.19 8.21
C SER A 182 3.74 12.56 6.89
N ALA A 183 4.85 12.96 6.28
CA ALA A 183 5.41 12.31 5.10
C ALA A 183 6.58 11.40 5.51
N LEU A 184 6.73 10.26 4.84
CA LEU A 184 7.73 9.23 5.10
C LEU A 184 8.25 8.72 3.76
N ALA A 185 9.56 8.75 3.54
CA ALA A 185 10.19 8.22 2.32
C ALA A 185 11.04 6.97 2.61
N LEU A 186 11.01 6.01 1.68
CA LEU A 186 11.80 4.79 1.71
C LEU A 186 12.47 4.59 0.36
N ASP A 187 13.81 4.52 0.40
CA ASP A 187 14.64 4.25 -0.76
C ASP A 187 15.28 2.86 -0.65
N LEU A 188 14.98 2.00 -1.61
CA LEU A 188 15.58 0.67 -1.77
C LEU A 188 16.33 0.59 -3.10
N ASN A 189 17.50 -0.03 -3.07
CA ASN A 189 18.37 -0.29 -4.22
C ASN A 189 18.69 -1.77 -4.29
N LEU A 190 18.84 -2.27 -5.52
CA LEU A 190 19.30 -3.63 -5.78
C LEU A 190 20.80 -3.63 -6.07
N VAL A 191 21.52 -4.59 -5.49
CA VAL A 191 22.97 -4.79 -5.66
C VAL A 191 23.20 -6.22 -6.12
N SER A 192 24.02 -6.42 -7.15
CA SER A 192 24.47 -7.75 -7.54
C SER A 192 25.41 -8.32 -6.49
N PHE A 193 25.13 -9.53 -5.98
CA PHE A 193 25.98 -10.14 -4.96
C PHE A 193 27.37 -10.47 -5.51
N ALA A 194 27.44 -10.95 -6.75
CA ALA A 194 28.69 -11.36 -7.40
C ALA A 194 29.67 -10.20 -7.62
N THR A 195 29.16 -9.03 -8.03
CA THR A 195 30.01 -7.87 -8.35
C THR A 195 30.04 -6.80 -7.25
N GLN A 196 29.14 -6.87 -6.27
CA GLN A 196 28.91 -5.83 -5.26
C GLN A 196 28.58 -4.45 -5.87
N GLN A 197 28.09 -4.42 -7.11
CA GLN A 197 27.68 -3.20 -7.82
C GLN A 197 26.16 -3.06 -7.79
N MET A 198 25.67 -1.82 -7.69
CA MET A 198 24.24 -1.52 -7.83
C MET A 198 23.77 -1.89 -9.23
N VAL A 199 22.58 -2.47 -9.33
CA VAL A 199 21.94 -2.76 -10.62
C VAL A 199 21.35 -1.46 -11.15
N PRO A 200 21.80 -0.96 -12.31
CA PRO A 200 21.35 0.33 -12.83
C PRO A 200 19.83 0.37 -13.02
N GLN A 201 19.21 1.49 -12.64
CA GLN A 201 17.77 1.75 -12.76
C GLN A 201 16.85 0.79 -11.98
N VAL A 202 17.39 -0.10 -11.15
CA VAL A 202 16.61 -1.00 -10.29
C VAL A 202 16.64 -0.48 -8.86
N GLN A 203 15.86 0.58 -8.64
CA GLN A 203 15.59 1.18 -7.34
C GLN A 203 14.10 1.43 -7.15
N ALA A 204 13.65 1.46 -5.90
CA ALA A 204 12.30 1.84 -5.50
C ALA A 204 12.40 3.01 -4.51
N SER A 205 11.84 4.15 -4.89
CA SER A 205 11.85 5.40 -4.11
C SER A 205 10.41 5.84 -3.92
N ASN A 206 9.82 5.47 -2.78
CA ASN A 206 8.40 5.68 -2.52
C ASN A 206 8.19 6.58 -1.31
N VAL A 207 7.12 7.38 -1.35
CA VAL A 207 6.72 8.27 -0.25
C VAL A 207 5.28 7.98 0.17
N VAL A 208 5.05 7.86 1.48
CA VAL A 208 3.72 7.81 2.07
C VAL A 208 3.44 9.08 2.88
N LYS A 209 2.25 9.64 2.69
CA LYS A 209 1.71 10.78 3.43
C LYS A 209 0.56 10.33 4.31
N VAL A 210 0.65 10.62 5.59
CA VAL A 210 -0.34 10.27 6.62
C VAL A 210 -1.04 11.55 7.04
N LEU A 211 -2.36 11.61 6.88
CA LEU A 211 -3.21 12.69 7.34
C LEU A 211 -4.02 12.21 8.54
N ASN A 212 -3.88 12.87 9.69
CA ASN A 212 -4.65 12.57 10.89
C ASN A 212 -5.50 13.79 11.29
N PHE A 213 -6.82 13.67 11.29
CA PHE A 213 -7.73 14.76 11.66
C PHE A 213 -8.07 14.67 13.16
N SER A 214 -7.80 15.71 13.95
CA SER A 214 -7.94 15.67 15.42
C SER A 214 -9.39 15.74 15.94
N SER A 215 -10.38 15.85 15.07
CA SER A 215 -11.77 16.14 15.48
C SER A 215 -12.70 14.95 15.34
N GLU A 216 -12.29 13.92 14.60
CA GLU A 216 -13.06 12.72 14.31
C GLU A 216 -12.05 11.60 14.06
N ASP A 217 -12.34 10.36 14.45
CA ASP A 217 -11.51 9.13 14.29
C ASP A 217 -11.26 8.76 12.81
N ASN A 218 -10.77 9.71 12.03
CA ASN A 218 -10.59 9.68 10.59
C ASN A 218 -9.14 10.05 10.29
N ALA A 219 -8.30 9.07 9.97
CA ALA A 219 -7.01 9.30 9.35
C ALA A 219 -7.02 8.74 7.92
N SER A 220 -6.39 9.42 6.97
CA SER A 220 -6.27 8.98 5.57
C SER A 220 -4.81 8.84 5.16
N LEU A 221 -4.53 7.90 4.26
CA LEU A 221 -3.18 7.58 3.79
C LEU A 221 -3.06 7.90 2.31
N GLY A 222 -1.99 8.57 1.93
CA GLY A 222 -1.66 8.90 0.55
C GLY A 222 -0.34 8.28 0.11
N PHE A 223 -0.29 7.58 -1.02
CA PHE A 223 0.95 7.01 -1.56
C PHE A 223 1.41 7.76 -2.82
N TYR A 224 2.72 7.85 -3.02
CA TYR A 224 3.38 8.42 -4.19
C TYR A 224 4.55 7.53 -4.61
N GLY A 225 4.62 7.23 -5.91
CA GLY A 225 5.69 6.47 -6.54
C GLY A 225 5.57 6.48 -8.07
N ASP A 226 6.64 6.10 -8.76
CA ASP A 226 6.77 6.19 -10.23
C ASP A 226 5.68 5.45 -11.01
N ALA A 227 5.18 4.33 -10.46
CA ALA A 227 4.19 3.47 -11.12
C ALA A 227 2.76 3.60 -10.56
N PHE A 228 2.48 4.59 -9.71
CA PHE A 228 1.26 4.58 -8.89
C PHE A 228 0.47 5.89 -8.84
N GLY A 229 1.11 7.04 -9.11
CA GLY A 229 0.46 8.35 -8.99
C GLY A 229 -0.01 8.68 -7.57
N PHE A 230 -0.58 9.87 -7.36
CA PHE A 230 -1.13 10.24 -6.05
C PHE A 230 -2.49 9.59 -5.81
N LYS A 231 -2.63 8.84 -4.72
CA LYS A 231 -3.93 8.30 -4.31
C LYS A 231 -4.15 8.50 -2.83
N LEU A 232 -5.29 9.12 -2.47
CA LEU A 232 -5.77 9.28 -1.10
C LEU A 232 -6.69 8.10 -0.78
N GLU A 233 -6.20 7.14 0.00
CA GLU A 233 -7.00 6.03 0.49
C GLU A 233 -7.69 6.41 1.80
N GLY A 234 -8.97 6.04 1.88
CA GLY A 234 -9.89 6.44 2.95
C GLY A 234 -9.55 5.88 4.33
N LYS A 235 -10.21 6.47 5.34
CA LYS A 235 -10.28 6.14 6.78
C LYS A 235 -9.49 4.88 7.22
N TYR A 236 -8.20 5.02 7.49
CA TYR A 236 -7.37 4.04 8.18
C TYR A 236 -7.01 4.54 9.58
N LEU A 237 -7.52 3.85 10.61
CA LEU A 237 -7.10 4.02 12.01
C LEU A 237 -5.75 3.31 12.28
N GLN A 238 -4.75 3.54 11.42
CA GLN A 238 -3.45 2.87 11.56
C GLN A 238 -2.32 3.89 11.60
N GLY A 239 -1.58 3.91 12.71
CA GLY A 239 -0.47 4.83 12.94
C GLY A 239 0.70 4.64 11.96
N ARG A 240 1.71 5.51 12.09
CA ARG A 240 2.90 5.60 11.20
C ARG A 240 3.58 4.26 10.90
N HIS A 241 3.60 3.34 11.86
CA HIS A 241 4.18 2.01 11.69
C HIS A 241 3.48 1.16 10.62
N SER A 242 2.16 1.31 10.48
CA SER A 242 1.43 0.61 9.42
C SER A 242 1.69 1.25 8.05
N ALA A 243 1.78 2.58 7.99
CA ALA A 243 2.17 3.30 6.79
C ALA A 243 3.56 2.85 6.29
N ILE A 244 4.53 2.71 7.21
CA ILE A 244 5.87 2.18 6.90
C ILE A 244 5.80 0.73 6.37
N ARG A 245 5.03 -0.16 7.01
CA ARG A 245 4.87 -1.53 6.51
C ARG A 245 4.27 -1.57 5.11
N THR A 246 3.30 -0.71 4.85
CA THR A 246 2.63 -0.59 3.55
C THR A 246 3.60 -0.06 2.49
N LEU A 247 4.41 0.93 2.87
CA LEU A 247 5.47 1.48 2.05
C LEU A 247 6.54 0.43 1.71
N VAL A 248 6.93 -0.41 2.69
CA VAL A 248 7.86 -1.52 2.48
C VAL A 248 7.30 -2.56 1.52
N ASP A 249 6.05 -2.99 1.70
CA ASP A 249 5.41 -3.96 0.80
C ASP A 249 5.41 -3.43 -0.65
N LEU A 250 5.14 -2.13 -0.83
CA LEU A 250 5.14 -1.46 -2.13
C LEU A 250 6.55 -1.39 -2.73
N SER A 251 7.54 -0.91 -1.97
CA SER A 251 8.91 -0.76 -2.47
C SER A 251 9.54 -2.11 -2.82
N VAL A 252 9.23 -3.19 -2.10
CA VAL A 252 9.69 -4.54 -2.46
C VAL A 252 9.02 -5.03 -3.74
N LEU A 253 7.71 -4.83 -3.90
CA LEU A 253 6.99 -5.21 -5.12
C LEU A 253 7.60 -4.53 -6.36
N GLU A 254 7.83 -3.22 -6.27
CA GLU A 254 8.45 -2.43 -7.34
C GLU A 254 9.89 -2.88 -7.62
N LEU A 255 10.72 -3.03 -6.58
CA LEU A 255 12.12 -3.41 -6.74
C LEU A 255 12.27 -4.76 -7.44
N VAL A 256 11.51 -5.77 -7.00
CA VAL A 256 11.57 -7.12 -7.60
C VAL A 256 10.87 -7.13 -8.97
N GLY A 257 9.82 -6.34 -9.15
CA GLY A 257 9.18 -6.11 -10.45
C GLY A 257 10.14 -5.57 -11.50
N LYS A 258 10.88 -4.51 -11.15
CA LYS A 258 11.96 -3.92 -11.96
C LYS A 258 13.09 -4.93 -12.22
N ALA A 259 13.56 -5.63 -11.18
CA ALA A 259 14.62 -6.63 -11.30
C ALA A 259 14.28 -7.77 -12.28
N THR A 260 13.01 -8.16 -12.32
CA THR A 260 12.54 -9.27 -13.17
C THR A 260 11.96 -8.81 -14.51
N ASN A 261 11.86 -7.50 -14.76
CA ASN A 261 11.14 -6.92 -15.90
C ASN A 261 9.71 -7.48 -16.05
N THR A 262 9.03 -7.66 -14.92
CA THR A 262 7.67 -8.23 -14.86
C THR A 262 6.68 -7.11 -14.55
N PRO A 263 5.47 -7.07 -15.15
CA PRO A 263 4.50 -5.97 -14.98
C PRO A 263 3.83 -5.96 -13.60
N TYR A 264 4.59 -5.66 -12.56
CA TYR A 264 4.18 -5.67 -11.17
C TYR A 264 3.00 -4.71 -10.89
N TRP A 265 2.88 -3.62 -11.66
CA TRP A 265 1.75 -2.68 -11.58
C TRP A 265 0.40 -3.34 -11.85
N ARG A 266 0.34 -4.49 -12.53
CA ARG A 266 -0.92 -5.23 -12.73
C ARG A 266 -1.39 -5.97 -11.48
N CYS A 267 -0.52 -6.15 -10.48
CA CYS A 267 -0.88 -6.83 -9.23
C CYS A 267 -1.66 -5.93 -8.27
N ILE A 268 -1.54 -4.61 -8.45
CA ILE A 268 -2.20 -3.60 -7.63
C ILE A 268 -3.41 -2.99 -8.35
N PRO A 269 -4.39 -2.45 -7.61
CA PRO A 269 -5.50 -1.72 -8.23
C PRO A 269 -5.03 -0.41 -8.86
N ASN A 270 -5.44 -0.15 -10.11
CA ASN A 270 -5.15 1.08 -10.86
C ASN A 270 -3.64 1.40 -11.02
N GLY A 271 -2.78 0.39 -11.03
CA GLY A 271 -1.35 0.59 -11.28
C GLY A 271 -1.10 1.12 -12.69
N THR A 272 -0.18 2.07 -12.79
CA THR A 272 0.26 2.60 -14.09
C THR A 272 1.51 1.85 -14.56
N PRO A 273 1.68 1.66 -15.88
CA PRO A 273 2.89 1.04 -16.42
C PRO A 273 4.16 1.77 -15.99
N ASP A 274 5.14 1.02 -15.49
CA ASP A 274 6.44 1.57 -15.07
C ASP A 274 7.32 1.83 -16.30
N PRO A 275 7.76 3.09 -16.54
CA PRO A 275 8.59 3.42 -17.69
C PRO A 275 9.91 2.68 -17.72
N VAL A 276 10.51 2.35 -16.57
CA VAL A 276 11.77 1.61 -16.49
C VAL A 276 11.60 0.19 -17.01
N VAL A 277 10.54 -0.50 -16.57
CA VAL A 277 10.26 -1.87 -17.02
C VAL A 277 9.91 -1.91 -18.51
N ILE A 278 9.12 -0.94 -18.97
CA ILE A 278 8.76 -0.80 -20.39
C ILE A 278 10.02 -0.59 -21.23
N GLU A 279 10.88 0.35 -20.84
CA GLU A 279 12.09 0.65 -21.61
C GLU A 279 13.09 -0.50 -21.57
N ASN A 280 13.27 -1.16 -20.42
CA ASN A 280 14.12 -2.35 -20.32
C ASN A 280 13.63 -3.48 -21.24
N MET A 281 12.32 -3.74 -21.25
CA MET A 281 11.74 -4.75 -22.14
C MET A 281 11.81 -4.34 -23.61
N ARG A 282 11.64 -3.05 -23.92
CA ARG A 282 11.79 -2.51 -25.28
C ARG A 282 13.21 -2.68 -25.79
N ALA A 283 14.20 -2.26 -24.99
CA ALA A 283 15.61 -2.39 -25.33
C ALA A 283 15.98 -3.87 -25.51
N ALA A 284 15.54 -4.74 -24.59
CA ALA A 284 15.74 -6.19 -24.70
C ALA A 284 15.12 -6.74 -25.99
N TYR A 285 13.87 -6.40 -26.28
CA TYR A 285 13.17 -6.88 -27.48
C TYR A 285 13.82 -6.41 -28.78
N ASN A 286 14.20 -5.14 -28.85
CA ASN A 286 14.83 -4.56 -30.03
C ASN A 286 16.23 -5.11 -30.28
N GLY A 287 16.92 -5.57 -29.24
CA GLY A 287 18.23 -6.23 -29.35
C GLY A 287 18.17 -7.69 -29.85
N LEU A 288 16.98 -8.30 -29.92
CA LEU A 288 16.82 -9.69 -30.39
C LEU A 288 16.89 -9.79 -31.92
N THR A 289 17.42 -10.91 -32.42
CA THR A 289 17.30 -11.27 -33.84
C THR A 289 15.84 -11.57 -34.21
N PRO A 290 15.45 -11.48 -35.49
CA PRO A 290 14.08 -11.78 -35.91
C PRO A 290 13.59 -13.17 -35.47
N GLU A 291 14.45 -14.19 -35.51
CA GLU A 291 14.12 -15.56 -35.10
C GLU A 291 13.83 -15.63 -33.60
N LEU A 292 14.64 -14.95 -32.78
CA LEU A 292 14.44 -14.88 -31.33
C LEU A 292 13.21 -14.06 -30.94
N LYS A 293 12.90 -12.99 -31.69
CA LYS A 293 11.64 -12.24 -31.52
C LYS A 293 10.43 -13.14 -31.75
N LEU A 294 10.43 -13.91 -32.85
CA LEU A 294 9.38 -14.88 -33.13
C LEU A 294 9.29 -15.96 -32.05
N GLY A 295 10.42 -16.49 -31.59
CA GLY A 295 10.44 -17.42 -30.47
C GLY A 295 9.81 -16.85 -29.20
N LEU A 296 10.11 -15.59 -28.86
CA LEU A 296 9.52 -14.90 -27.72
C LEU A 296 8.01 -14.64 -27.89
N VAL A 297 7.58 -14.28 -29.10
CA VAL A 297 6.15 -14.16 -29.45
C VAL A 297 5.44 -15.49 -29.25
N GLN A 298 6.00 -16.59 -29.76
CA GLN A 298 5.44 -17.95 -29.60
C GLN A 298 5.39 -18.38 -28.12
N VAL A 299 6.44 -18.09 -27.35
CA VAL A 299 6.44 -18.29 -25.88
C VAL A 299 5.31 -17.50 -25.23
N THR A 300 5.12 -16.25 -25.65
CA THR A 300 4.08 -15.38 -25.08
C THR A 300 2.69 -15.89 -25.45
N LEU A 301 2.45 -16.30 -26.71
CA LEU A 301 1.19 -16.90 -27.15
C LEU A 301 0.81 -18.17 -26.37
N ARG A 302 1.79 -19.01 -26.02
CA ARG A 302 1.53 -20.16 -25.15
C ARG A 302 1.02 -19.75 -23.76
N LYS A 303 1.45 -18.59 -23.24
CA LYS A 303 0.91 -18.04 -21.97
C LYS A 303 -0.53 -17.53 -22.11
N TYR A 304 -1.01 -17.28 -23.32
CA TYR A 304 -2.43 -17.05 -23.60
C TYR A 304 -3.22 -18.36 -23.75
N GLY A 305 -2.57 -19.52 -23.66
CA GLY A 305 -3.17 -20.84 -23.84
C GLY A 305 -3.25 -21.30 -25.30
N GLU A 306 -2.61 -20.59 -26.23
CA GLU A 306 -2.57 -21.02 -27.64
C GLU A 306 -1.59 -22.19 -27.83
N PRO A 307 -1.96 -23.24 -28.58
CA PRO A 307 -1.17 -24.48 -28.69
C PRO A 307 0.02 -24.35 -29.66
N VAL A 308 0.74 -23.23 -29.66
CA VAL A 308 1.82 -22.91 -30.62
C VAL A 308 3.13 -23.60 -30.23
N GLN A 309 3.86 -24.16 -31.20
CA GLN A 309 5.22 -24.68 -30.99
C GLN A 309 6.27 -23.58 -31.13
N ILE A 310 7.39 -23.68 -30.40
CA ILE A 310 8.48 -22.70 -30.51
C ILE A 310 9.37 -23.08 -31.71
N THR A 311 8.96 -22.72 -32.91
CA THR A 311 9.71 -22.99 -34.15
C THR A 311 10.67 -21.87 -34.53
N GLN A 312 10.55 -20.68 -33.91
CA GLN A 312 11.24 -19.44 -34.29
C GLN A 312 10.98 -19.00 -35.74
N GLN A 313 9.94 -19.56 -36.36
CA GLN A 313 9.51 -19.26 -37.72
C GLN A 313 8.09 -18.74 -37.69
N TYR A 314 7.76 -17.86 -38.64
CA TYR A 314 6.40 -17.33 -38.79
C TYR A 314 5.53 -18.34 -39.54
N ASP A 315 5.20 -19.44 -38.85
CA ASP A 315 4.35 -20.50 -39.36
C ASP A 315 2.86 -20.15 -39.31
N GLU A 316 2.07 -20.94 -40.01
CA GLU A 316 0.62 -20.75 -40.10
C GLU A 316 -0.06 -20.81 -38.73
N GLN A 317 0.46 -21.65 -37.82
CA GLN A 317 -0.08 -21.79 -36.48
C GLN A 317 0.15 -20.52 -35.64
N THR A 318 1.33 -19.94 -35.72
CA THR A 318 1.68 -18.67 -35.05
C THR A 318 0.83 -17.53 -35.59
N ARG A 319 0.64 -17.46 -36.92
CA ARG A 319 -0.20 -16.45 -37.57
C ARG A 319 -1.65 -16.52 -37.08
N GLN A 320 -2.26 -17.71 -37.08
CA GLN A 320 -3.64 -17.90 -36.61
C GLN A 320 -3.80 -17.57 -35.13
N ALA A 321 -2.83 -17.97 -34.29
CA ALA A 321 -2.84 -17.66 -32.87
C ALA A 321 -2.75 -16.14 -32.60
N LEU A 322 -1.91 -15.43 -33.35
CA LEU A 322 -1.82 -13.96 -33.29
C LEU A 322 -3.13 -13.30 -33.69
N GLU A 323 -3.68 -13.66 -34.86
CA GLU A 323 -4.96 -13.11 -35.34
C GLU A 323 -6.07 -13.32 -34.31
N LYS A 324 -6.14 -14.51 -33.69
CA LYS A 324 -7.11 -14.82 -32.64
C LYS A 324 -6.91 -13.97 -31.38
N VAL A 325 -5.69 -13.88 -30.85
CA VAL A 325 -5.42 -13.11 -29.62
C VAL A 325 -5.67 -11.61 -29.84
N TYR A 326 -5.22 -11.04 -30.96
CA TYR A 326 -5.40 -9.63 -31.25
C TYR A 326 -6.85 -9.28 -31.55
N SER A 327 -7.57 -10.10 -32.31
CA SER A 327 -9.00 -9.85 -32.57
C SER A 327 -9.85 -9.93 -31.29
N GLN A 328 -9.49 -10.78 -30.34
CA GLN A 328 -10.26 -10.94 -29.10
C GLN A 328 -9.93 -9.87 -28.04
N ARG A 329 -8.66 -9.45 -27.94
CA ARG A 329 -8.19 -8.61 -26.81
C ARG A 329 -7.74 -7.21 -27.21
N TYR A 330 -7.37 -7.02 -28.47
CA TYR A 330 -6.73 -5.80 -28.96
C TYR A 330 -7.35 -5.31 -30.27
N ALA A 331 -8.65 -5.59 -30.50
CA ALA A 331 -9.34 -5.23 -31.73
C ALA A 331 -9.25 -3.74 -32.08
N SER A 332 -9.14 -2.87 -31.07
CA SER A 332 -8.99 -1.42 -31.23
C SER A 332 -7.64 -0.99 -31.84
N LEU A 333 -6.60 -1.83 -31.78
CA LEU A 333 -5.28 -1.52 -32.34
C LEU A 333 -5.20 -1.78 -33.85
N GLY A 334 -6.17 -2.50 -34.43
CA GLY A 334 -6.16 -2.88 -35.84
C GLY A 334 -5.07 -3.89 -36.19
N ALA A 335 -4.53 -3.82 -37.40
CA ALA A 335 -3.43 -4.68 -37.84
C ALA A 335 -2.12 -4.20 -37.21
N VAL A 336 -1.47 -5.06 -36.42
CA VAL A 336 -0.23 -4.73 -35.72
C VAL A 336 0.87 -5.72 -36.09
N ASP A 337 2.06 -5.20 -36.40
CA ASP A 337 3.25 -6.03 -36.63
C ASP A 337 3.94 -6.34 -35.29
N VAL A 338 3.83 -7.59 -34.84
CA VAL A 338 4.46 -8.07 -33.61
C VAL A 338 5.98 -8.05 -33.64
N MET A 339 6.62 -7.94 -34.81
CA MET A 339 8.07 -7.80 -34.92
C MET A 339 8.57 -6.42 -34.48
N THR A 340 7.66 -5.45 -34.42
CA THR A 340 7.87 -4.13 -33.82
C THR A 340 7.52 -4.14 -32.32
N TRP A 341 8.13 -3.24 -31.56
CA TRP A 341 7.81 -3.09 -30.15
C TRP A 341 6.32 -2.75 -29.92
N GLN A 342 5.72 -1.92 -30.76
CA GLN A 342 4.32 -1.50 -30.66
C GLN A 342 3.36 -2.68 -30.80
N GLY A 343 3.71 -3.66 -31.62
CA GLY A 343 3.01 -4.93 -31.68
C GLY A 343 3.25 -5.78 -30.45
N PHE A 344 4.51 -6.03 -30.10
CA PHE A 344 4.85 -6.96 -29.04
C PHE A 344 4.42 -6.51 -27.63
N GLU A 345 4.50 -5.21 -27.33
CA GLU A 345 4.21 -4.63 -26.01
C GLU A 345 2.86 -5.07 -25.41
N PRO A 346 1.71 -4.87 -26.08
CA PRO A 346 0.41 -5.29 -25.54
C PRO A 346 0.31 -6.80 -25.38
N LEU A 347 0.97 -7.59 -26.23
CA LEU A 347 1.00 -9.05 -26.11
C LEU A 347 1.81 -9.49 -24.88
N PHE A 348 2.96 -8.88 -24.63
CA PHE A 348 3.79 -9.23 -23.48
C PHE A 348 3.16 -8.79 -22.16
N PHE A 349 2.72 -7.53 -22.05
CA PHE A 349 2.20 -7.01 -20.79
C PHE A 349 0.74 -7.37 -20.53
N GLY A 350 0.01 -7.88 -21.51
CA GLY A 350 -1.41 -8.23 -21.38
C GLY A 350 -1.71 -9.71 -21.20
N VAL A 351 -0.69 -10.53 -20.89
CA VAL A 351 -0.87 -11.97 -20.61
C VAL A 351 -1.97 -12.14 -19.54
N PRO A 352 -2.99 -13.00 -19.77
CA PRO A 352 -4.12 -13.14 -18.85
C PRO A 352 -3.67 -13.63 -17.47
N MET A 353 -4.16 -12.98 -16.42
CA MET A 353 -3.92 -13.33 -15.02
C MET A 353 -5.23 -13.70 -14.33
N SER A 354 -5.17 -14.53 -13.29
CA SER A 354 -6.36 -15.03 -12.61
C SER A 354 -7.18 -13.94 -11.89
N TRP A 355 -6.61 -12.75 -11.68
CA TRP A 355 -7.27 -11.62 -11.02
C TRP A 355 -7.74 -10.52 -11.98
N ASP A 356 -7.49 -10.64 -13.28
CA ASP A 356 -7.97 -9.65 -14.27
C ASP A 356 -9.51 -9.62 -14.32
N THR A 357 -10.16 -10.77 -14.13
CA THR A 357 -11.64 -10.88 -14.05
C THR A 357 -12.20 -10.23 -12.79
N ALA A 358 -11.46 -10.26 -11.68
CA ALA A 358 -11.86 -9.63 -10.42
C ALA A 358 -11.70 -8.10 -10.45
N GLN A 359 -10.72 -7.57 -11.20
CA GLN A 359 -10.53 -6.12 -11.36
C GLN A 359 -11.62 -5.46 -12.22
N ALA A 360 -12.14 -6.17 -13.24
CA ALA A 360 -13.25 -5.69 -14.07
C ALA A 360 -14.56 -5.48 -13.27
N GLN A 361 -14.78 -6.25 -12.20
CA GLN A 361 -15.99 -6.10 -11.35
C GLN A 361 -15.90 -4.91 -10.37
N VAL A 362 -14.70 -4.46 -10.01
CA VAL A 362 -14.51 -3.27 -9.14
C VAL A 362 -14.61 -1.96 -9.93
N GLN A 363 -14.46 -2.03 -11.26
CA GLN A 363 -14.55 -0.89 -12.18
C GLN A 363 -15.96 -0.65 -12.74
N ALA A 364 -16.96 -1.45 -12.37
CA ALA A 364 -18.34 -1.11 -12.65
C ALA A 364 -18.71 0.10 -11.78
N PRO A 365 -19.10 1.27 -12.35
CA PRO A 365 -19.67 2.32 -11.54
C PRO A 365 -20.90 1.73 -10.86
N ALA A 366 -21.00 1.91 -9.53
CA ALA A 366 -22.20 1.58 -8.80
C ALA A 366 -23.37 2.26 -9.50
N ALA A 367 -24.13 1.50 -10.29
CA ALA A 367 -25.33 1.98 -10.94
C ALA A 367 -26.22 2.52 -9.84
N GLY A 368 -26.42 3.83 -9.85
CA GLY A 368 -27.07 4.56 -8.77
C GLY A 368 -28.41 3.93 -8.44
N THR A 369 -28.53 3.38 -7.24
CA THR A 369 -29.82 3.30 -6.57
C THR A 369 -30.27 4.73 -6.31
N ALA A 370 -31.07 5.26 -7.24
CA ALA A 370 -31.86 6.46 -7.01
C ALA A 370 -32.65 6.29 -5.71
N PRO A 371 -32.69 7.28 -4.80
CA PRO A 371 -33.52 7.20 -3.62
C PRO A 371 -34.98 7.17 -4.06
N ALA A 372 -35.66 6.07 -3.76
CA ALA A 372 -37.09 5.93 -3.92
C ALA A 372 -37.77 7.07 -3.15
N GLY A 373 -38.44 7.97 -3.89
CA GLY A 373 -39.23 9.04 -3.34
C GLY A 373 -40.30 8.48 -2.41
N THR A 374 -40.24 8.86 -1.14
CA THR A 374 -41.31 8.66 -0.18
C THR A 374 -42.53 9.44 -0.64
N ALA A 375 -43.50 8.73 -1.22
CA ALA A 375 -44.84 9.23 -1.47
C ALA A 375 -45.51 9.57 -0.12
N ALA A 376 -45.82 10.85 0.06
CA ALA A 376 -46.66 11.32 1.15
C ALA A 376 -48.12 10.89 0.91
N PRO A 377 -48.88 10.46 1.93
CA PRO A 377 -50.27 10.06 1.76
C PRO A 377 -51.15 11.31 1.59
N ALA A 378 -51.95 11.31 0.53
CA ALA A 378 -53.00 12.30 0.30
C ALA A 378 -54.24 11.95 1.12
N GLY A 379 -54.79 12.94 1.83
CA GLY A 379 -56.12 12.83 2.43
C GLY A 379 -56.64 14.13 3.04
N ALA A 380 -57.29 14.94 2.19
CA ALA A 380 -58.58 15.62 2.40
C ALA A 380 -58.73 16.68 3.53
N LYS A 381 -59.46 17.79 3.39
CA LYS A 381 -60.25 18.47 2.34
C LYS A 381 -60.65 19.87 2.86
N ALA A 382 -61.24 20.67 1.98
CA ALA A 382 -62.00 21.92 2.19
C ALA A 382 -61.16 23.20 2.29
N GLY A 383 -61.34 24.24 1.47
CA GLY A 383 -62.49 24.63 0.67
C GLY A 383 -63.11 25.90 1.26
N THR A 384 -62.67 27.06 0.76
CA THR A 384 -63.42 28.27 0.37
C THR A 384 -62.43 29.29 -0.13
#